data_AF-A0AAV0XPT4-F1
#
_entry.id   AF-A0AAV0XPT4-F1
#
_cell.length_a   1.000
_cell.length_b   1.000
_cell.length_c   1.000
_cell.angle_alpha   90.00
_cell.angle_beta   90.00
_cell.angle_gamma   90.00
#
_symmetry.space_group_name_H-M   'P 1'
#
loop_
_entity.id
_entity.type
_entity.pdbx_description
1 polymer ?
#
loop_
_entity_poly.entity_id
_entity_poly.type
_entity_poly.pdbx_seq_one_letter_code
_entity_poly.pdbx_strand_id
1 'polypeptide(L)'
;MKKAPSYRTRRRKIQNELEAFDYINTSNILETENLVRNTISTEIPLNYTPTELQISSPEVAYNAMDTNIVENLFVNNKEETIKQSLGQWAVDCNVPQSTVNKLLNILKFETPLTFLPKDCRTLLNTGSSKILNIRDVKPGKYYHFGLKNGIIKYSSILHLSEHIKIAVGVDGLPISKSSSGQLWPILAYIIPYHDCVFPVGIYYGFQKPLDSNDFLFDFISEILEITTNGITINNQLKKVTLEVMCCDVPAKSFLLRVKGHSGFFSCTRCTHEGEYINNRVCFPYNDIGHTKRNHNDYILKNNEEHHVSPIISCIALIPDINITSLFSLDYMHLVCLGVMKKLINLWMNNGPTSVRLSSWKVKQLSLNLEKIRSCITNDFARKPRRIEEYPRFKATEFRQLLLYTGPIVLKNVLSDDCYKHFMSLNISMRILLSNDHSEYLKYAAKLLNYF
;
A
#
# COMPACT_ATOMS: atom_id res chain seq x y z
N MET A 1 24.83 -13.99 0.73
CA MET A 1 24.16 -13.48 1.94
C MET A 1 24.18 -11.95 1.94
N LYS A 2 23.06 -11.27 1.63
CA LYS A 2 22.89 -9.85 1.97
C LYS A 2 22.17 -9.80 3.33
N LYS A 3 22.87 -9.35 4.38
CA LYS A 3 22.30 -9.13 5.72
C LYS A 3 21.08 -8.22 5.58
N ALA A 4 20.00 -8.51 6.31
CA ALA A 4 18.88 -7.58 6.44
C ALA A 4 19.41 -6.20 6.88
N PRO A 5 19.00 -5.10 6.23
CA PRO A 5 19.51 -3.78 6.56
C PRO A 5 19.18 -3.47 8.02
N SER A 6 20.19 -3.01 8.75
CA SER A 6 20.05 -2.62 10.15
C SER A 6 18.91 -1.60 10.31
N TYR A 7 18.32 -1.52 11.50
CA TYR A 7 17.31 -0.50 11.83
C TYR A 7 17.79 0.92 11.45
N ARG A 8 19.09 1.19 11.64
CA ARG A 8 19.75 2.45 11.26
C ARG A 8 19.76 2.67 9.74
N THR A 9 19.98 1.62 8.96
CA THR A 9 19.94 1.64 7.48
C THR A 9 18.51 1.89 6.97
N ARG A 10 17.49 1.29 7.62
CA ARG A 10 16.08 1.56 7.29
C ARG A 10 15.68 3.00 7.58
N ARG A 11 16.08 3.53 8.75
CA ARG A 11 15.81 4.92 9.12
C ARG A 11 16.53 5.91 8.21
N ARG A 12 17.76 5.62 7.78
CA ARG A 12 18.47 6.43 6.77
C ARG A 12 17.77 6.39 5.41
N LYS A 13 17.24 5.23 4.99
CA LYS A 13 16.45 5.12 3.76
C LYS A 13 15.18 5.99 3.84
N ILE A 14 14.44 5.91 4.95
CA ILE A 14 13.24 6.73 5.20
C ILE A 14 13.60 8.22 5.22
N GLN A 15 14.70 8.60 5.88
CA GLN A 15 15.15 9.99 5.94
C GLN A 15 15.54 10.53 4.57
N ASN A 16 16.30 9.77 3.78
CA ASN A 16 16.63 10.14 2.40
C ASN A 16 15.37 10.18 1.50
N GLU A 17 14.38 9.32 1.76
CA GLU A 17 13.11 9.30 1.04
C GLU A 17 12.22 10.52 1.37
N LEU A 18 12.30 11.04 2.60
CA LEU A 18 11.63 12.26 3.08
C LEU A 18 12.34 13.53 2.57
N GLU A 19 13.67 13.58 2.63
CA GLU A 19 14.46 14.71 2.12
C GLU A 19 14.29 14.89 0.60
N ALA A 20 14.16 13.79 -0.14
CA ALA A 20 13.80 13.82 -1.56
C ALA A 20 12.37 14.36 -1.80
N PHE A 21 11.46 14.21 -0.83
CA PHE A 21 10.08 14.71 -0.91
C PHE A 21 10.04 16.24 -0.76
N ASP A 22 10.86 16.78 0.13
CA ASP A 22 10.99 18.23 0.33
C ASP A 22 11.63 18.92 -0.88
N TYR A 23 12.61 18.28 -1.53
CA TYR A 23 13.24 18.83 -2.75
C TYR A 23 12.26 18.97 -3.92
N ILE A 24 11.41 17.97 -4.16
CA ILE A 24 10.43 17.97 -5.27
C ILE A 24 9.32 19.00 -5.04
N ASN A 25 8.87 19.15 -3.78
CA ASN A 25 7.88 20.18 -3.46
C ASN A 25 8.45 21.60 -3.66
N THR A 26 9.74 21.79 -3.35
CA THR A 26 10.41 23.08 -3.53
C THR A 26 10.58 23.42 -5.02
N SER A 27 10.92 22.45 -5.87
CA SER A 27 11.03 22.67 -7.33
C SER A 27 9.67 22.97 -7.98
N ASN A 28 8.59 22.30 -7.55
CA ASN A 28 7.25 22.54 -8.07
C ASN A 28 6.69 23.93 -7.68
N ILE A 29 7.03 24.43 -6.49
CA ILE A 29 6.67 25.79 -6.03
C ILE A 29 7.43 26.85 -6.84
N LEU A 30 8.72 26.64 -7.12
CA LEU A 30 9.53 27.53 -7.96
C LEU A 30 9.03 27.58 -9.42
N GLU A 31 8.56 26.47 -9.98
CA GLU A 31 7.94 26.46 -11.32
C GLU A 31 6.60 27.18 -11.35
N THR A 32 5.77 27.06 -10.31
CA THR A 32 4.48 27.77 -10.22
C THR A 32 4.65 29.27 -10.00
N GLU A 33 5.63 29.72 -9.20
CA GLU A 33 5.93 31.14 -9.03
C GLU A 33 6.50 31.78 -10.31
N ASN A 34 7.29 31.05 -11.10
CA ASN A 34 7.81 31.53 -12.39
C ASN A 34 6.72 31.61 -13.47
N LEU A 35 5.73 30.71 -13.46
CA LEU A 35 4.56 30.78 -14.35
C LEU A 35 3.67 31.99 -14.03
N VAL A 36 3.47 32.32 -12.74
CA VAL A 36 2.68 33.48 -12.30
C VAL A 36 3.40 34.81 -12.57
N ARG A 37 4.74 34.86 -12.46
CA ARG A 37 5.51 36.07 -12.84
C ARG A 37 5.46 36.36 -14.34
N ASN A 38 5.52 35.32 -15.16
CA ASN A 38 5.55 35.46 -16.63
C ASN A 38 4.18 35.78 -17.23
N THR A 39 3.07 35.66 -16.48
CA THR A 39 1.73 36.05 -16.93
C THR A 39 1.34 37.50 -16.58
N ILE A 40 2.08 38.19 -15.71
CA ILE A 40 1.77 39.56 -15.28
C ILE A 40 2.57 40.62 -16.06
N SER A 41 3.46 40.20 -16.98
CA SER A 41 4.38 41.11 -17.66
C SER A 41 4.31 41.00 -19.19
N THR A 42 3.14 41.27 -19.79
CA THR A 42 3.02 41.82 -21.16
C THR A 42 1.62 42.40 -21.41
N GLU A 43 1.56 43.73 -21.59
CA GLU A 43 0.66 44.55 -22.42
C GLU A 43 -0.87 44.36 -22.37
N ILE A 44 -1.62 45.38 -21.89
CA ILE A 44 -2.75 46.02 -22.61
C ILE A 44 -2.85 47.53 -22.17
N PRO A 45 -3.19 48.48 -23.07
CA PRO A 45 -2.89 49.92 -22.94
C PRO A 45 -3.94 50.78 -22.23
N LEU A 46 -3.46 51.94 -21.78
CA LEU A 46 -4.16 53.11 -21.28
C LEU A 46 -5.26 53.64 -22.23
N ASN A 47 -6.44 53.91 -21.68
CA ASN A 47 -7.28 55.05 -22.07
C ASN A 47 -8.34 55.29 -20.98
N TYR A 48 -8.29 56.45 -20.32
CA TYR A 48 -9.41 57.36 -20.01
C TYR A 48 -8.97 58.43 -19.00
N THR A 49 -9.17 59.70 -19.40
CA THR A 49 -8.87 60.97 -18.70
C THR A 49 -9.93 61.37 -17.66
N PRO A 50 -9.69 62.41 -16.83
CA PRO A 50 -10.01 62.43 -15.39
C PRO A 50 -11.18 63.34 -14.99
N THR A 51 -11.64 63.23 -13.73
CA THR A 51 -12.34 64.32 -13.03
C THR A 51 -12.04 64.28 -11.52
N GLU A 52 -11.98 65.48 -10.94
CA GLU A 52 -11.30 65.94 -9.73
C GLU A 52 -11.90 65.47 -8.39
N LEU A 53 -11.07 65.47 -7.32
CA LEU A 53 -11.30 66.20 -6.05
C LEU A 53 -10.12 66.03 -5.06
N GLN A 54 -9.16 66.96 -5.16
CA GLN A 54 -8.56 67.77 -4.09
C GLN A 54 -8.53 67.28 -2.62
N ILE A 55 -7.32 67.19 -1.99
CA ILE A 55 -6.80 68.13 -0.95
C ILE A 55 -5.54 67.61 -0.20
N SER A 56 -4.56 68.53 -0.11
CA SER A 56 -3.44 68.74 0.84
C SER A 56 -2.28 67.75 0.99
N SER A 57 -1.12 68.20 0.53
CA SER A 57 0.20 68.00 1.17
C SER A 57 0.36 68.95 2.38
N PRO A 58 1.15 68.59 3.40
CA PRO A 58 2.44 69.30 3.50
C PRO A 58 3.65 68.48 4.01
N GLU A 59 4.80 68.88 3.47
CA GLU A 59 6.11 69.04 4.11
C GLU A 59 6.94 67.83 4.58
N VAL A 60 8.11 67.72 3.93
CA VAL A 60 9.25 66.90 4.28
C VAL A 60 9.93 67.50 5.53
N ALA A 61 9.85 66.80 6.65
CA ALA A 61 10.76 66.98 7.78
C ALA A 61 11.83 65.88 7.74
N TYR A 62 13.10 66.27 7.54
CA TYR A 62 14.24 65.39 7.79
C TYR A 62 14.36 65.14 9.29
N ASN A 63 13.78 64.02 9.77
CA ASN A 63 14.05 63.51 11.10
C ASN A 63 15.24 62.55 11.05
N ALA A 64 16.23 62.81 11.90
CA ALA A 64 17.35 61.93 12.16
C ALA A 64 16.85 60.51 12.48
N MET A 65 17.38 59.53 11.76
CA MET A 65 17.07 58.11 11.98
C MET A 65 17.37 57.75 13.44
N ASP A 66 16.35 57.31 14.15
CA ASP A 66 16.41 56.92 15.55
C ASP A 66 17.43 55.78 15.71
N THR A 67 18.52 56.01 16.44
CA THR A 67 19.66 55.08 16.57
C THR A 67 19.23 53.69 17.07
N ASN A 68 18.11 53.61 17.81
CA ASN A 68 17.52 52.36 18.28
C ASN A 68 16.93 51.48 17.16
N ILE A 69 16.47 52.06 16.05
CA ILE A 69 15.93 51.28 14.91
C ILE A 69 17.07 50.63 14.12
N VAL A 70 18.16 51.37 13.92
CA VAL A 70 19.36 50.88 13.21
C VAL A 70 20.05 49.77 14.02
N GLU A 71 20.15 49.90 15.34
CA GLU A 71 20.69 48.86 16.22
C GLU A 71 19.85 47.57 16.19
N ASN A 72 18.52 47.67 16.26
CA ASN A 72 17.64 46.50 16.21
C ASN A 72 17.70 45.76 14.85
N LEU A 73 17.82 46.49 13.74
CA LEU A 73 18.03 45.91 12.41
C LEU A 73 19.38 45.18 12.30
N PHE A 74 20.44 45.75 12.89
CA PHE A 74 21.78 45.14 12.93
C PHE A 74 21.81 43.86 13.79
N VAL A 75 21.15 43.87 14.95
CA VAL A 75 21.06 42.71 15.84
C VAL A 75 20.29 41.57 15.18
N ASN A 76 19.12 41.85 14.58
CA ASN A 76 18.33 40.83 13.88
C ASN A 76 19.08 40.17 12.72
N ASN A 77 19.81 40.95 11.92
CA ASN A 77 20.65 40.41 10.84
C ASN A 77 21.75 39.47 11.36
N LYS A 78 22.32 39.77 12.53
CA LYS A 78 23.37 38.94 13.14
C LYS A 78 22.80 37.63 13.69
N GLU A 79 21.63 37.66 14.33
CA GLU A 79 20.96 36.46 14.82
C GLU A 79 20.60 35.49 13.69
N GLU A 80 20.13 36.03 12.57
CA GLU A 80 19.75 35.24 11.39
C GLU A 80 20.97 34.63 10.70
N THR A 81 22.07 35.40 10.61
CA THR A 81 23.36 34.91 10.11
C THR A 81 23.90 33.75 10.95
N ILE A 82 23.75 33.80 12.28
CA ILE A 82 24.17 32.71 13.18
C ILE A 82 23.30 31.46 12.97
N LYS A 83 21.98 31.60 12.82
CA LYS A 83 21.09 30.47 12.51
C LYS A 83 21.49 29.78 11.20
N GLN A 84 21.71 30.57 10.15
CA GLN A 84 22.10 30.06 8.83
C GLN A 84 23.46 29.36 8.86
N SER A 85 24.46 29.97 9.50
CA SER A 85 25.81 29.39 9.61
C SER A 85 25.81 28.07 10.40
N LEU A 86 25.05 28.01 11.50
CA LEU A 86 24.92 26.79 12.30
C LEU A 86 24.15 25.68 11.57
N GLY A 87 23.12 26.07 10.80
CA GLY A 87 22.39 25.15 9.94
C GLY A 87 23.27 24.58 8.83
N GLN A 88 24.01 25.45 8.13
CA GLN A 88 24.93 25.06 7.06
C GLN A 88 26.03 24.12 7.58
N TRP A 89 26.63 24.44 8.72
CA TRP A 89 27.62 23.58 9.37
C TRP A 89 27.08 22.17 9.66
N ALA A 90 25.84 22.08 10.15
CA ALA A 90 25.22 20.79 10.47
C ALA A 90 25.03 19.91 9.22
N VAL A 91 24.69 20.55 8.09
CA VAL A 91 24.53 19.88 6.77
C VAL A 91 25.89 19.46 6.21
N ASP A 92 26.85 20.39 6.13
CA ASP A 92 28.18 20.16 5.54
C ASP A 92 28.95 19.06 6.28
N CYS A 93 28.82 19.02 7.61
CA CYS A 93 29.49 18.03 8.44
C CYS A 93 28.68 16.75 8.65
N ASN A 94 27.48 16.63 8.04
CA ASN A 94 26.57 15.48 8.19
C ASN A 94 26.33 15.10 9.67
N VAL A 95 26.05 16.12 10.50
CA VAL A 95 25.94 15.96 11.95
C VAL A 95 24.61 15.29 12.30
N PRO A 96 24.59 14.24 13.16
CA PRO A 96 23.33 13.64 13.59
C PRO A 96 22.39 14.67 14.25
N GLN A 97 21.11 14.71 13.85
CA GLN A 97 20.12 15.65 14.39
C GLN A 97 20.04 15.67 15.93
N SER A 98 20.23 14.51 16.57
CA SER A 98 20.27 14.41 18.04
C SER A 98 21.43 15.18 18.67
N THR A 99 22.56 15.27 17.97
CA THR A 99 23.74 16.00 18.41
C THR A 99 23.54 17.50 18.22
N VAL A 100 22.94 17.92 17.09
CA VAL A 100 22.55 19.31 16.85
C VAL A 100 21.55 19.78 17.92
N ASN A 101 20.54 18.98 18.27
CA ASN A 101 19.59 19.32 19.35
C ASN A 101 20.27 19.52 20.71
N LYS A 102 21.27 18.70 21.05
CA LYS A 102 22.04 18.86 22.30
C LYS A 102 22.83 20.16 22.30
N LEU A 103 23.51 20.46 21.19
CA LEU A 103 24.26 21.71 21.01
C LEU A 103 23.33 22.93 21.08
N LEU A 104 22.19 22.89 20.40
CA LEU A 104 21.19 23.96 20.42
C LEU A 104 20.65 24.23 21.83
N ASN A 105 20.42 23.18 22.63
CA ASN A 105 20.02 23.38 24.03
C ASN A 105 21.12 24.07 24.83
N ILE A 106 22.38 23.66 24.68
CA ILE A 106 23.51 24.32 25.36
C ILE A 106 23.59 25.79 24.92
N LEU A 107 23.55 26.06 23.62
CA LEU A 107 23.67 27.42 23.09
C LEU A 107 22.51 28.34 23.52
N LYS A 108 21.30 27.77 23.61
CA LYS A 108 20.10 28.52 24.00
C LYS A 108 20.07 28.85 25.50
N PHE A 109 20.49 27.91 26.36
CA PHE A 109 20.34 28.03 27.81
C PHE A 109 21.61 28.47 28.53
N GLU A 110 22.78 28.05 28.07
CA GLU A 110 24.08 28.32 28.72
C GLU A 110 24.82 29.51 28.11
N THR A 111 24.59 29.85 26.83
CA THR A 111 25.30 30.95 26.12
C THR A 111 24.39 32.14 25.73
N PRO A 112 23.38 32.46 26.54
CA PRO A 112 22.25 33.36 26.23
C PRO A 112 21.73 33.54 24.79
N LEU A 113 21.94 32.60 23.85
CA LEU A 113 21.45 32.72 22.47
C LEU A 113 19.98 32.28 22.36
N THR A 114 19.09 33.01 23.04
CA THR A 114 17.67 32.66 23.22
C THR A 114 16.90 32.60 21.90
N PHE A 115 17.37 33.30 20.86
CA PHE A 115 16.84 33.29 19.50
C PHE A 115 17.03 31.97 18.76
N LEU A 116 17.95 31.09 19.20
CA LEU A 116 18.16 29.79 18.58
C LEU A 116 17.02 28.80 18.92
N PRO A 117 16.56 27.99 17.96
CA PRO A 117 15.55 26.96 18.21
C PRO A 117 16.13 25.79 19.03
N LYS A 118 15.26 24.97 19.64
CA LYS A 118 15.67 23.77 20.39
C LYS A 118 15.80 22.52 19.52
N ASP A 119 15.12 22.50 18.37
CA ASP A 119 15.10 21.36 17.44
C ASP A 119 15.80 21.74 16.13
N CYS A 120 16.67 20.85 15.68
CA CYS A 120 17.43 20.92 14.44
C CYS A 120 16.52 21.11 13.23
N ARG A 121 15.31 20.53 13.22
CA ARG A 121 14.34 20.71 12.12
C ARG A 121 13.87 22.15 11.99
N THR A 122 13.74 22.85 13.12
CA THR A 122 13.40 24.27 13.14
C THR A 122 14.61 25.14 12.75
N LEU A 123 15.84 24.74 13.12
CA LEU A 123 17.07 25.43 12.71
C LEU A 123 17.28 25.36 11.19
N LEU A 124 17.11 24.17 10.61
CA LEU A 124 17.33 23.93 9.18
C LEU A 124 16.20 24.45 8.31
N ASN A 125 15.18 25.07 8.91
CA ASN A 125 13.97 25.50 8.22
C ASN A 125 13.41 24.39 7.31
N THR A 126 13.61 23.13 7.69
CA THR A 126 12.89 21.99 7.11
C THR A 126 11.46 22.20 7.53
N GLY A 127 10.75 22.98 6.72
CA GLY A 127 9.42 23.44 7.02
C GLY A 127 8.61 22.24 7.45
N SER A 128 7.85 22.39 8.54
CA SER A 128 6.54 21.77 8.51
C SER A 128 5.85 22.43 7.31
N SER A 129 5.99 21.84 6.13
CA SER A 129 5.12 22.18 5.01
C SER A 129 3.73 22.12 5.64
N LYS A 130 3.01 23.26 5.68
CA LYS A 130 1.58 23.22 5.99
C LYS A 130 1.07 22.06 5.15
N ILE A 131 0.49 21.03 5.79
CA ILE A 131 -0.06 19.90 5.06
C ILE A 131 -1.33 20.43 4.38
N LEU A 132 -1.11 21.21 3.32
CA LEU A 132 -2.10 21.55 2.34
C LEU A 132 -2.44 20.20 1.70
N ASN A 133 -3.73 19.93 1.53
CA ASN A 133 -4.28 18.72 0.90
C ASN A 133 -4.56 17.51 1.82
N ILE A 134 -4.85 17.73 3.12
CA ILE A 134 -5.61 16.72 3.89
C ILE A 134 -7.09 16.86 3.52
N ARG A 135 -7.65 15.81 2.93
CA ARG A 135 -9.07 15.72 2.58
C ARG A 135 -9.86 15.02 3.69
N ASP A 136 -11.06 15.49 3.95
CA ASP A 136 -12.02 14.79 4.81
C ASP A 136 -12.64 13.62 4.04
N VAL A 137 -12.38 12.39 4.52
CA VAL A 137 -13.02 11.16 4.04
C VAL A 137 -13.72 10.55 5.23
N LYS A 138 -15.05 10.57 5.28
CA LYS A 138 -15.74 10.19 6.52
C LYS A 138 -15.45 8.74 6.93
N PRO A 139 -15.21 8.45 8.23
CA PRO A 139 -15.18 9.36 9.39
C PRO A 139 -13.77 9.86 9.78
N GLY A 140 -12.82 9.84 8.86
CA GLY A 140 -11.41 10.16 9.11
C GLY A 140 -10.83 11.19 8.14
N LYS A 141 -9.53 11.12 7.95
CA LYS A 141 -8.76 12.04 7.12
C LYS A 141 -7.95 11.25 6.09
N TYR A 142 -7.80 11.83 4.91
CA TYR A 142 -7.04 11.25 3.80
C TYR A 142 -5.98 12.22 3.33
N TYR A 143 -4.82 11.69 2.98
CA TYR A 143 -3.75 12.44 2.34
C TYR A 143 -3.35 11.75 1.04
N HIS A 144 -3.27 12.52 -0.04
CA HIS A 144 -2.89 12.03 -1.36
C HIS A 144 -1.42 12.35 -1.65
N PHE A 145 -0.62 11.31 -1.91
CA PHE A 145 0.78 11.45 -2.33
C PHE A 145 0.91 11.56 -3.85
N GLY A 146 -0.02 10.97 -4.61
CA GLY A 146 -0.03 10.97 -6.06
C GLY A 146 0.67 9.75 -6.66
N LEU A 147 -0.03 9.08 -7.57
CA LEU A 147 0.52 7.98 -8.37
C LEU A 147 1.56 8.51 -9.36
N LYS A 148 1.25 9.64 -10.01
CA LYS A 148 2.16 10.30 -10.96
C LYS A 148 3.49 10.66 -10.30
N ASN A 149 3.43 11.24 -9.10
CA ASN A 149 4.60 11.60 -8.30
C ASN A 149 5.47 10.38 -7.97
N GLY A 150 4.84 9.28 -7.58
CA GLY A 150 5.54 8.02 -7.33
C GLY A 150 6.23 7.47 -8.56
N ILE A 151 5.57 7.47 -9.72
CA ILE A 151 6.15 7.00 -10.98
C ILE A 151 7.37 7.86 -11.37
N ILE A 152 7.24 9.19 -11.33
CA ILE A 152 8.33 10.12 -11.67
C ILE A 152 9.50 9.91 -10.72
N LYS A 153 9.25 9.79 -9.41
CA LYS A 153 10.30 9.55 -8.41
C LYS A 153 11.13 8.31 -8.77
N TYR A 154 10.48 7.19 -9.07
CA TYR A 154 11.19 5.96 -9.39
C TYR A 154 11.77 5.93 -10.81
N SER A 155 11.30 6.79 -11.72
CA SER A 155 11.91 6.92 -13.05
C SER A 155 13.35 7.41 -13.03
N SER A 156 13.75 8.13 -11.98
CA SER A 156 15.14 8.58 -11.79
C SER A 156 16.09 7.44 -11.36
N ILE A 157 15.55 6.36 -10.79
CA ILE A 157 16.31 5.26 -10.20
C ILE A 157 16.22 4.00 -11.06
N LEU A 158 15.09 3.80 -11.74
CA LEU A 158 14.74 2.58 -12.46
C LEU A 158 14.68 2.85 -13.97
N HIS A 159 15.12 1.87 -14.75
CA HIS A 159 14.90 1.89 -16.19
C HIS A 159 13.44 1.51 -16.49
N LEU A 160 12.62 2.48 -16.84
CA LEU A 160 11.22 2.28 -17.18
C LEU A 160 11.04 2.03 -18.69
N SER A 161 10.29 0.99 -19.05
CA SER A 161 9.86 0.73 -20.43
C SER A 161 8.94 1.83 -20.97
N GLU A 162 8.69 1.84 -22.28
CA GLU A 162 7.68 2.72 -22.91
C GLU A 162 6.27 2.48 -22.37
N HIS A 163 5.99 1.22 -22.02
CA HIS A 163 4.74 0.80 -21.40
C HIS A 163 4.98 0.50 -19.92
N ILE A 164 4.45 1.35 -19.04
CA ILE A 164 4.57 1.26 -17.59
C ILE A 164 3.36 0.52 -17.04
N LYS A 165 3.61 -0.63 -16.42
CA LYS A 165 2.57 -1.43 -15.76
C LYS A 165 2.59 -1.18 -14.26
N ILE A 166 1.45 -0.84 -13.69
CA ILE A 166 1.29 -0.54 -12.27
C ILE A 166 0.55 -1.66 -11.56
N ALA A 167 1.05 -2.05 -10.39
CA ALA A 167 0.33 -2.88 -9.44
C ALA A 167 -0.03 -2.03 -8.22
N VAL A 168 -1.28 -2.16 -7.74
CA VAL A 168 -1.80 -1.39 -6.60
C VAL A 168 -2.23 -2.32 -5.49
N GLY A 169 -1.85 -1.99 -4.26
CA GLY A 169 -2.25 -2.69 -3.05
C GLY A 169 -3.10 -1.80 -2.14
N VAL A 170 -4.16 -2.36 -1.56
CA VAL A 170 -4.97 -1.68 -0.54
C VAL A 170 -5.27 -2.65 0.59
N ASP A 171 -5.01 -2.23 1.82
CA ASP A 171 -5.24 -3.04 3.02
C ASP A 171 -5.58 -2.16 4.22
N GLY A 172 -6.25 -2.73 5.22
CA GLY A 172 -6.53 -2.10 6.51
C GLY A 172 -5.49 -2.49 7.55
N LEU A 173 -4.78 -1.51 8.11
CA LEU A 173 -3.68 -1.72 9.05
C LEU A 173 -3.99 -1.06 10.40
N PRO A 174 -4.17 -1.83 11.50
CA PRO A 174 -4.31 -1.24 12.83
C PRO A 174 -2.99 -0.58 13.25
N ILE A 175 -3.05 0.66 13.75
CA ILE A 175 -1.84 1.39 14.18
C ILE A 175 -1.39 0.94 15.57
N SER A 176 -2.34 0.64 16.44
CA SER A 176 -2.06 0.20 17.80
C SER A 176 -2.98 -0.95 18.18
N LYS A 177 -2.54 -1.74 19.18
CA LYS A 177 -3.36 -2.82 19.73
C LYS A 177 -4.41 -2.32 20.72
N SER A 178 -4.28 -1.08 21.18
CA SER A 178 -5.07 -0.49 22.27
C SER A 178 -5.99 0.65 21.80
N SER A 179 -5.99 0.98 20.50
CA SER A 179 -6.90 1.94 19.89
C SER A 179 -7.56 1.33 18.65
N SER A 180 -8.74 1.82 18.30
CA SER A 180 -9.42 1.49 17.04
C SER A 180 -8.86 2.23 15.83
N GLY A 181 -7.78 3.02 16.01
CA GLY A 181 -7.13 3.76 14.95
C GLY A 181 -6.53 2.82 13.90
N GLN A 182 -6.93 3.03 12.64
CA GLN A 182 -6.53 2.23 11.49
C GLN A 182 -6.09 3.11 10.33
N LEU A 183 -5.07 2.63 9.60
CA LEU A 183 -4.64 3.17 8.33
C LEU A 183 -5.20 2.34 7.19
N TRP A 184 -5.60 3.02 6.13
CA TRP A 184 -5.92 2.38 4.85
C TRP A 184 -5.04 3.01 3.78
N PRO A 185 -3.82 2.48 3.56
CA PRO A 185 -2.97 2.94 2.47
C PRO A 185 -3.43 2.39 1.12
N ILE A 186 -3.32 3.24 0.11
CA ILE A 186 -3.23 2.86 -1.29
C ILE A 186 -1.74 2.87 -1.61
N LEU A 187 -1.17 1.69 -1.85
CA LEU A 187 0.22 1.49 -2.20
C LEU A 187 0.33 1.12 -3.68
N ALA A 188 1.42 1.51 -4.33
CA ALA A 188 1.69 1.08 -5.69
C ALA A 188 3.16 0.69 -5.87
N TYR A 189 3.43 -0.12 -6.88
CA TYR A 189 4.77 -0.33 -7.42
C TYR A 189 4.71 -0.48 -8.94
N ILE A 190 5.84 -0.25 -9.60
CA ILE A 190 5.99 -0.41 -11.04
C ILE A 190 6.48 -1.83 -11.33
N ILE A 191 5.76 -2.60 -12.14
CA ILE A 191 6.16 -3.96 -12.54
C ILE A 191 7.37 -3.86 -13.48
N PRO A 192 8.44 -4.69 -13.29
CA PRO A 192 8.56 -5.82 -12.37
C PRO A 192 9.20 -5.51 -11.00
N TYR A 193 9.40 -4.24 -10.67
CA TYR A 193 10.14 -3.77 -9.49
C TYR A 193 9.32 -3.82 -8.18
N HIS A 194 8.93 -5.02 -7.75
CA HIS A 194 8.09 -5.24 -6.56
C HIS A 194 8.71 -4.76 -5.23
N ASP A 195 10.03 -4.57 -5.17
CA ASP A 195 10.73 -4.07 -3.97
C ASP A 195 10.63 -2.54 -3.80
N CYS A 196 10.15 -1.84 -4.83
CA CYS A 196 10.03 -0.39 -4.90
C CYS A 196 8.58 0.06 -4.70
N VAL A 197 8.01 -0.28 -3.54
CA VAL A 197 6.65 0.13 -3.16
C VAL A 197 6.63 1.58 -2.66
N PHE A 198 5.61 2.34 -3.06
CA PHE A 198 5.38 3.70 -2.60
C PHE A 198 3.92 3.97 -2.25
N PRO A 199 3.66 4.90 -1.32
CA PRO A 199 2.30 5.33 -1.02
C PRO A 199 1.78 6.22 -2.15
N VAL A 200 0.52 5.98 -2.53
CA VAL A 200 -0.27 6.84 -3.41
C VAL A 200 -1.26 7.66 -2.61
N GLY A 201 -1.84 7.06 -1.58
CA GLY A 201 -2.75 7.73 -0.65
C GLY A 201 -2.77 7.01 0.68
N ILE A 202 -3.01 7.76 1.76
CA ILE A 202 -3.15 7.17 3.10
C ILE A 202 -4.37 7.78 3.76
N TYR A 203 -5.32 6.93 4.11
CA TYR A 203 -6.41 7.27 5.01
C TYR A 203 -6.05 6.91 6.45
N TYR A 204 -6.45 7.75 7.40
CA TYR A 204 -6.45 7.49 8.83
C TYR A 204 -7.82 7.77 9.43
N GLY A 205 -8.31 6.83 10.24
CA GLY A 205 -9.51 7.02 11.03
C GLY A 205 -9.64 5.99 12.13
N PHE A 206 -10.62 6.16 13.01
CA PHE A 206 -10.98 5.15 14.03
C PHE A 206 -11.88 4.05 13.48
N GLN A 207 -12.33 4.21 12.24
CA GLN A 207 -13.13 3.25 11.50
C GLN A 207 -12.60 3.21 10.07
N LYS A 208 -12.97 2.16 9.34
CA LYS A 208 -12.75 2.06 7.91
C LYS A 208 -13.48 3.20 7.18
N PRO A 209 -12.97 3.70 6.03
CA PRO A 209 -13.70 4.69 5.24
C PRO A 209 -15.12 4.23 4.94
N LEU A 210 -16.10 5.13 5.10
CA LEU A 210 -17.51 4.80 4.94
C LEU A 210 -17.85 4.45 3.50
N ASP A 211 -17.35 5.24 2.55
CA ASP A 211 -17.57 5.08 1.12
C ASP A 211 -16.26 4.79 0.40
N SER A 212 -16.22 3.73 -0.41
CA SER A 212 -15.01 3.34 -1.14
C SER A 212 -14.69 4.24 -2.32
N ASN A 213 -15.70 4.85 -2.96
CA ASN A 213 -15.47 5.77 -4.07
C ASN A 213 -14.91 7.10 -3.55
N ASP A 214 -15.43 7.59 -2.42
CA ASP A 214 -14.86 8.75 -1.73
C ASP A 214 -13.40 8.51 -1.33
N PHE A 215 -13.08 7.34 -0.75
CA PHE A 215 -11.71 6.97 -0.41
C PHE A 215 -10.77 6.89 -1.63
N LEU A 216 -11.27 6.40 -2.77
CA LEU A 216 -10.48 6.18 -3.98
C LEU A 216 -10.42 7.39 -4.92
N PHE A 217 -11.21 8.43 -4.67
CA PHE A 217 -11.46 9.54 -5.60
C PHE A 217 -10.18 10.08 -6.24
N ASP A 218 -9.23 10.55 -5.44
CA ASP A 218 -8.00 11.18 -5.94
C ASP A 218 -7.14 10.22 -6.77
N PHE A 219 -7.02 8.96 -6.31
CA PHE A 219 -6.29 7.92 -7.03
C PHE A 219 -6.93 7.61 -8.39
N ILE A 220 -8.26 7.54 -8.45
CA ILE A 220 -8.97 7.23 -9.70
C ILE A 220 -8.89 8.41 -10.66
N SER A 221 -9.02 9.65 -10.18
CA SER A 221 -8.82 10.83 -11.01
C SER A 221 -7.43 10.83 -11.67
N GLU A 222 -6.37 10.58 -10.91
CA GLU A 222 -5.01 10.51 -11.47
C GLU A 222 -4.83 9.34 -12.43
N ILE A 223 -5.33 8.15 -12.09
CA ILE A 223 -5.10 6.98 -12.94
C ILE A 223 -5.85 7.10 -14.28
N LEU A 224 -7.03 7.72 -14.29
CA LEU A 224 -7.79 8.01 -15.51
C LEU A 224 -7.02 8.97 -16.43
N GLU A 225 -6.43 10.03 -15.86
CA GLU A 225 -5.62 10.98 -16.62
C GLU A 225 -4.41 10.29 -17.26
N ILE A 226 -3.61 9.55 -16.48
CA ILE A 226 -2.36 8.97 -16.97
C ILE A 226 -2.57 7.75 -17.87
N THR A 227 -3.69 7.03 -17.73
CA THR A 227 -4.01 5.89 -18.63
C THR A 227 -4.50 6.39 -19.97
N THR A 228 -5.21 7.53 -20.00
CA THR A 228 -5.73 8.14 -21.24
C THR A 228 -4.65 8.93 -21.98
N ASN A 229 -3.94 9.81 -21.26
CA ASN A 229 -3.01 10.76 -21.85
C ASN A 229 -1.56 10.25 -21.85
N GLY A 230 -1.25 9.22 -21.07
CA GLY A 230 0.12 8.80 -20.78
C GLY A 230 0.80 9.69 -19.73
N ILE A 231 2.09 9.43 -19.51
CA ILE A 231 2.95 10.21 -18.62
C ILE A 231 4.24 10.60 -19.33
N THR A 232 4.60 11.88 -19.30
CA THR A 232 5.87 12.36 -19.87
C THR A 232 6.99 12.18 -18.85
N ILE A 233 8.00 11.38 -19.20
CA ILE A 233 9.19 11.12 -18.39
C ILE A 233 10.41 11.29 -19.28
N ASN A 234 11.35 12.15 -18.90
CA ASN A 234 12.55 12.46 -19.69
C ASN A 234 12.21 12.86 -21.15
N ASN A 235 11.22 13.73 -21.32
CA ASN A 235 10.67 14.17 -22.61
C ASN A 235 10.13 13.05 -23.52
N GLN A 236 9.91 11.84 -22.99
CA GLN A 236 9.26 10.74 -23.70
C GLN A 236 7.88 10.48 -23.11
N LEU A 237 6.87 10.40 -23.98
CA LEU A 237 5.53 10.01 -23.58
C LEU A 237 5.47 8.50 -23.38
N LYS A 238 5.11 8.07 -22.17
CA LYS A 238 5.01 6.66 -21.79
C LYS A 238 3.56 6.28 -21.52
N LYS A 239 3.14 5.13 -22.04
CA LYS A 239 1.79 4.58 -21.78
C LYS A 239 1.77 3.98 -20.38
N VAL A 240 0.72 4.24 -19.62
CA VAL A 240 0.53 3.65 -18.27
C VAL A 240 -0.70 2.76 -18.28
N THR A 241 -0.61 1.58 -17.65
CA THR A 241 -1.76 0.70 -17.41
C THR A 241 -1.77 0.16 -15.99
N LEU A 242 -2.98 -0.04 -15.46
CA LEU A 242 -3.20 -0.76 -14.22
C LEU A 242 -3.27 -2.26 -14.53
N GLU A 243 -2.24 -3.01 -14.13
CA GLU A 243 -2.17 -4.44 -14.41
C GLU A 243 -2.93 -5.28 -13.38
N VAL A 244 -2.81 -4.92 -12.09
CA VAL A 244 -3.37 -5.73 -11.00
C VAL A 244 -3.66 -4.89 -9.76
N MET A 245 -4.75 -5.24 -9.08
CA MET A 245 -5.01 -4.82 -7.71
C MET A 245 -4.91 -5.99 -6.73
N CYS A 246 -4.07 -5.84 -5.70
CA CYS A 246 -3.81 -6.83 -4.68
C CYS A 246 -4.42 -6.38 -3.34
N CYS A 247 -5.43 -7.10 -2.87
CA CYS A 247 -6.05 -6.83 -1.58
C CYS A 247 -6.62 -8.12 -0.98
N ASP A 248 -6.79 -8.13 0.34
CA ASP A 248 -7.47 -9.23 1.01
C ASP A 248 -8.97 -9.25 0.65
N VAL A 249 -9.68 -10.32 1.02
CA VAL A 249 -11.08 -10.47 0.60
C VAL A 249 -12.00 -9.39 1.18
N PRO A 250 -11.89 -9.00 2.47
CA PRO A 250 -12.60 -7.86 3.02
C PRO A 250 -12.36 -6.55 2.26
N ALA A 251 -11.11 -6.12 2.04
CA ALA A 251 -10.81 -4.90 1.31
C ALA A 251 -11.25 -5.00 -0.15
N LYS A 252 -11.08 -6.15 -0.81
CA LYS A 252 -11.60 -6.39 -2.16
C LYS A 252 -13.10 -6.13 -2.24
N SER A 253 -13.89 -6.72 -1.33
CA SER A 253 -15.35 -6.56 -1.33
C SER A 253 -15.78 -5.10 -1.11
N PHE A 254 -15.02 -4.37 -0.30
CA PHE A 254 -15.23 -2.95 -0.06
C PHE A 254 -14.99 -2.10 -1.31
N LEU A 255 -13.82 -2.27 -1.94
CA LEU A 255 -13.44 -1.50 -3.11
C LEU A 255 -14.38 -1.79 -4.27
N LEU A 256 -14.81 -3.05 -4.42
CA LEU A 256 -15.77 -3.47 -5.43
C LEU A 256 -17.23 -3.12 -5.09
N ARG A 257 -17.54 -2.73 -3.86
CA ARG A 257 -18.93 -2.51 -3.39
C ARG A 257 -19.82 -3.74 -3.62
N VAL A 258 -19.30 -4.93 -3.32
CA VAL A 258 -19.99 -6.23 -3.46
C VAL A 258 -20.12 -6.94 -2.12
N LYS A 259 -20.97 -7.97 -2.05
CA LYS A 259 -21.14 -8.78 -0.84
C LYS A 259 -19.80 -9.36 -0.39
N GLY A 260 -19.54 -9.27 0.91
CA GLY A 260 -18.35 -9.83 1.54
C GLY A 260 -18.34 -11.36 1.50
N HIS A 261 -17.20 -11.97 1.80
CA HIS A 261 -16.92 -13.41 1.68
C HIS A 261 -17.88 -14.37 2.40
N SER A 262 -18.72 -13.89 3.32
CA SER A 262 -19.72 -14.67 4.02
C SER A 262 -21.11 -14.61 3.39
N GLY A 263 -21.31 -13.82 2.34
CA GLY A 263 -22.60 -13.69 1.65
C GLY A 263 -22.86 -14.83 0.65
N PHE A 264 -24.14 -15.11 0.39
CA PHE A 264 -24.59 -16.10 -0.61
C PHE A 264 -24.03 -15.81 -2.01
N PHE A 265 -24.11 -14.56 -2.47
CA PHE A 265 -23.58 -14.15 -3.78
C PHE A 265 -22.21 -13.47 -3.66
N SER A 266 -21.29 -14.03 -2.87
CA SER A 266 -20.00 -13.38 -2.55
C SER A 266 -18.86 -13.67 -3.54
N CYS A 267 -19.00 -14.68 -4.41
CA CYS A 267 -17.95 -14.99 -5.36
C CYS A 267 -17.77 -13.85 -6.38
N THR A 268 -16.54 -13.34 -6.49
CA THR A 268 -16.17 -12.27 -7.43
C THR A 268 -15.83 -12.78 -8.83
N ARG A 269 -15.82 -14.09 -9.04
CA ARG A 269 -15.41 -14.74 -10.30
C ARG A 269 -16.54 -15.48 -11.00
N CYS A 270 -17.54 -15.96 -10.27
CA CYS A 270 -18.70 -16.65 -10.84
C CYS A 270 -20.00 -16.27 -10.11
N THR A 271 -21.13 -16.66 -10.69
CA THR A 271 -22.48 -16.42 -10.17
C THR A 271 -22.98 -17.50 -9.21
N HIS A 272 -22.08 -18.34 -8.70
CA HIS A 272 -22.43 -19.40 -7.75
C HIS A 272 -23.08 -18.78 -6.50
N GLU A 273 -24.31 -19.21 -6.22
CA GLU A 273 -25.04 -18.91 -5.01
C GLU A 273 -24.61 -19.87 -3.89
N GLY A 274 -24.27 -19.33 -2.73
CA GLY A 274 -23.96 -20.14 -1.57
C GLY A 274 -25.20 -20.76 -0.95
N GLU A 275 -25.01 -21.83 -0.20
CA GLU A 275 -26.05 -22.49 0.58
C GLU A 275 -25.75 -22.37 2.08
N TYR A 276 -26.78 -22.19 2.90
CA TYR A 276 -26.62 -22.16 4.35
C TYR A 276 -26.66 -23.58 4.92
N ILE A 277 -25.50 -24.13 5.29
CA ILE A 277 -25.34 -25.50 5.75
C ILE A 277 -24.57 -25.51 7.08
N ASN A 278 -25.13 -26.10 8.14
CA ASN A 278 -24.45 -26.25 9.44
C ASN A 278 -23.92 -24.91 10.00
N ASN A 279 -24.78 -23.87 10.04
CA ASN A 279 -24.49 -22.53 10.56
C ASN A 279 -23.38 -21.75 9.83
N ARG A 280 -23.24 -21.98 8.52
CA ARG A 280 -22.27 -21.30 7.65
C ARG A 280 -22.77 -21.29 6.22
N VAL A 281 -22.37 -20.27 5.48
CA VAL A 281 -22.53 -20.25 4.02
C VAL A 281 -21.43 -21.09 3.40
N CYS A 282 -21.82 -22.04 2.56
CA CYS A 282 -20.97 -22.94 1.81
C CYS A 282 -21.23 -22.77 0.31
N PHE A 283 -20.27 -23.18 -0.51
CA PHE A 283 -20.42 -23.23 -1.97
C PHE A 283 -20.22 -24.69 -2.40
N PRO A 284 -21.28 -25.52 -2.35
CA PRO A 284 -21.18 -26.94 -2.68
C PRO A 284 -20.66 -27.16 -4.09
N TYR A 285 -19.86 -28.20 -4.28
CA TYR A 285 -19.31 -28.47 -5.61
C TYR A 285 -20.41 -28.82 -6.62
N ASN A 286 -20.24 -28.35 -7.86
CA ASN A 286 -21.13 -28.61 -8.97
C ASN A 286 -20.31 -28.97 -10.22
N ASP A 287 -20.53 -30.18 -10.76
CA ASP A 287 -19.83 -30.72 -11.93
C ASP A 287 -20.00 -29.86 -13.20
N ILE A 288 -21.17 -29.21 -13.35
CA ILE A 288 -21.47 -28.36 -14.51
C ILE A 288 -20.75 -27.00 -14.39
N GLY A 289 -20.34 -26.63 -13.18
CA GLY A 289 -19.77 -25.33 -12.86
C GLY A 289 -20.81 -24.21 -12.83
N HIS A 290 -20.33 -22.96 -12.84
CA HIS A 290 -21.17 -21.77 -12.78
C HIS A 290 -20.71 -20.74 -13.79
N THR A 291 -21.66 -19.90 -14.25
CA THR A 291 -21.38 -18.80 -15.16
C THR A 291 -20.33 -17.87 -14.57
N LYS A 292 -19.30 -17.57 -15.36
CA LYS A 292 -18.25 -16.63 -14.98
C LYS A 292 -18.80 -15.20 -15.01
N ARG A 293 -18.46 -14.39 -14.01
CA ARG A 293 -18.77 -12.96 -14.02
C ARG A 293 -17.92 -12.25 -15.06
N ASN A 294 -18.53 -11.36 -15.82
CA ASN A 294 -17.83 -10.46 -16.73
C ASN A 294 -18.00 -8.99 -16.29
N HIS A 295 -17.26 -8.11 -16.96
CA HIS A 295 -17.22 -6.69 -16.64
C HIS A 295 -18.56 -5.98 -16.87
N ASN A 296 -19.23 -6.28 -18.00
CA ASN A 296 -20.50 -5.65 -18.36
C ASN A 296 -21.61 -6.02 -17.37
N ASP A 297 -21.70 -7.28 -16.97
CA ASP A 297 -22.67 -7.73 -15.96
C ASP A 297 -22.48 -7.01 -14.61
N TYR A 298 -21.23 -6.69 -14.25
CA TYR A 298 -20.94 -5.92 -13.05
C TYR A 298 -21.38 -4.46 -13.19
N ILE A 299 -21.13 -3.82 -14.34
CA ILE A 299 -21.54 -2.42 -14.60
C ILE A 299 -23.05 -2.29 -14.63
N LEU A 300 -23.72 -3.18 -15.36
CA LEU A 300 -25.18 -3.22 -15.48
C LEU A 300 -25.86 -3.73 -14.21
N LYS A 301 -25.09 -4.32 -13.28
CA LYS A 301 -25.56 -4.94 -12.04
C LYS A 301 -26.63 -6.02 -12.29
N ASN A 302 -26.43 -6.85 -13.31
CA ASN A 302 -27.36 -7.93 -13.69
C ASN A 302 -27.66 -8.93 -12.55
N ASN A 303 -26.77 -9.02 -11.56
CA ASN A 303 -27.00 -9.76 -10.32
C ASN A 303 -27.04 -8.78 -9.15
N GLU A 304 -28.21 -8.21 -8.86
CA GLU A 304 -28.40 -7.20 -7.83
C GLU A 304 -27.93 -7.67 -6.45
N GLU A 305 -28.17 -8.94 -6.13
CA GLU A 305 -27.77 -9.53 -4.86
C GLU A 305 -26.25 -9.64 -4.66
N HIS A 306 -25.46 -9.51 -5.71
CA HIS A 306 -24.00 -9.44 -5.59
C HIS A 306 -23.55 -8.07 -5.07
N HIS A 307 -24.31 -7.00 -5.33
CA HIS A 307 -23.94 -5.63 -5.01
C HIS A 307 -24.48 -5.22 -3.64
N VAL A 308 -23.74 -4.37 -2.93
CA VAL A 308 -24.19 -3.80 -1.63
C VAL A 308 -24.58 -2.33 -1.74
N SER A 309 -24.48 -1.74 -2.93
CA SER A 309 -24.75 -0.33 -3.19
C SER A 309 -25.36 -0.17 -4.58
N PRO A 310 -26.27 0.80 -4.77
CA PRO A 310 -26.79 1.13 -6.10
C PRO A 310 -25.72 1.74 -7.01
N ILE A 311 -24.64 2.27 -6.43
CA ILE A 311 -23.51 2.90 -7.14
C ILE A 311 -22.40 1.86 -7.30
N ILE A 312 -21.88 1.72 -8.52
CA ILE A 312 -20.74 0.83 -8.83
C ILE A 312 -19.42 1.41 -8.30
N SER A 313 -18.38 0.57 -8.25
CA SER A 313 -17.03 1.03 -7.93
C SER A 313 -16.50 1.96 -9.01
N CYS A 314 -15.92 3.09 -8.62
CA CYS A 314 -15.20 4.00 -9.52
C CYS A 314 -14.00 3.33 -10.21
N ILE A 315 -13.49 2.21 -9.68
CA ILE A 315 -12.46 1.39 -10.35
C ILE A 315 -12.95 0.87 -11.70
N ALA A 316 -14.25 0.57 -11.84
CA ALA A 316 -14.82 0.07 -13.09
C ALA A 316 -14.77 1.09 -14.25
N LEU A 317 -14.48 2.36 -13.94
CA LEU A 317 -14.40 3.45 -14.92
C LEU A 317 -13.03 3.53 -15.60
N ILE A 318 -12.02 2.82 -15.09
CA ILE A 318 -10.68 2.83 -15.68
C ILE A 318 -10.75 2.21 -17.09
N PRO A 319 -10.16 2.85 -18.12
CA PRO A 319 -10.12 2.30 -19.47
C PRO A 319 -9.40 0.95 -19.54
N ASP A 320 -9.81 0.10 -20.49
CA ASP A 320 -9.14 -1.15 -20.86
C ASP A 320 -8.94 -2.17 -19.72
N ILE A 321 -9.68 -2.06 -18.61
CA ILE A 321 -9.66 -3.06 -17.55
C ILE A 321 -10.88 -3.98 -17.60
N ASN A 322 -10.72 -5.19 -17.06
CA ASN A 322 -11.83 -6.04 -16.67
C ASN A 322 -11.83 -6.19 -15.16
N ILE A 323 -12.82 -5.57 -14.50
CA ILE A 323 -12.91 -5.53 -13.04
C ILE A 323 -12.98 -6.92 -12.38
N THR A 324 -13.52 -7.94 -13.08
CA THR A 324 -13.60 -9.29 -12.51
C THR A 324 -12.24 -9.98 -12.53
N SER A 325 -11.34 -9.60 -13.44
CA SER A 325 -9.97 -10.13 -13.52
C SER A 325 -8.89 -9.27 -12.88
N LEU A 326 -9.13 -7.96 -12.74
CA LEU A 326 -8.18 -6.98 -12.21
C LEU A 326 -7.64 -7.34 -10.82
N PHE A 327 -8.48 -7.92 -9.97
CA PHE A 327 -8.12 -8.26 -8.60
C PHE A 327 -7.51 -9.65 -8.49
N SER A 328 -6.25 -9.74 -8.03
CA SER A 328 -5.58 -11.02 -7.80
C SER A 328 -6.31 -11.87 -6.75
N LEU A 329 -6.30 -13.19 -6.93
CA LEU A 329 -6.76 -14.12 -5.91
C LEU A 329 -5.58 -14.46 -4.98
N ASP A 330 -5.74 -14.20 -3.68
CA ASP A 330 -4.65 -14.42 -2.73
C ASP A 330 -4.51 -15.90 -2.35
N TYR A 331 -3.45 -16.53 -2.87
CA TYR A 331 -3.05 -17.90 -2.54
C TYR A 331 -2.85 -18.13 -1.03
N MET A 332 -2.35 -17.13 -0.30
CA MET A 332 -2.09 -17.23 1.13
C MET A 332 -3.40 -17.45 1.90
N HIS A 333 -4.42 -16.65 1.63
CA HIS A 333 -5.71 -16.74 2.31
C HIS A 333 -6.58 -17.87 1.78
N LEU A 334 -6.63 -18.08 0.47
CA LEU A 334 -7.51 -19.08 -0.14
C LEU A 334 -7.01 -20.50 0.13
N VAL A 335 -5.73 -20.78 -0.12
CA VAL A 335 -5.22 -22.15 -0.12
C VAL A 335 -4.51 -22.47 1.19
N CYS A 336 -3.55 -21.64 1.62
CA CYS A 336 -2.75 -21.94 2.81
C CYS A 336 -3.58 -21.81 4.10
N LEU A 337 -4.16 -20.64 4.36
CA LEU A 337 -4.96 -20.40 5.57
C LEU A 337 -6.41 -20.88 5.43
N GLY A 338 -6.90 -21.02 4.19
CA GLY A 338 -8.23 -21.51 3.87
C GLY A 338 -8.27 -23.03 3.75
N VAL A 339 -7.96 -23.57 2.58
CA VAL A 339 -8.08 -25.01 2.26
C VAL A 339 -7.23 -25.89 3.18
N MET A 340 -5.93 -25.63 3.30
CA MET A 340 -5.03 -26.50 4.08
C MET A 340 -5.36 -26.52 5.57
N LYS A 341 -5.68 -25.36 6.15
CA LYS A 341 -6.12 -25.29 7.55
C LYS A 341 -7.42 -26.07 7.76
N LYS A 342 -8.37 -25.99 6.81
CA LYS A 342 -9.63 -26.75 6.85
C LYS A 342 -9.36 -28.26 6.73
N LEU A 343 -8.51 -28.70 5.82
CA LEU A 343 -8.14 -30.12 5.66
C LEU A 343 -7.55 -30.70 6.95
N ILE A 344 -6.57 -30.02 7.56
CA ILE A 344 -5.98 -30.49 8.82
C ILE A 344 -7.04 -30.50 9.93
N ASN A 345 -7.92 -29.49 9.99
CA ASN A 345 -9.00 -29.46 10.97
C ASN A 345 -9.98 -30.64 10.81
N LEU A 346 -10.27 -31.05 9.56
CA LEU A 346 -11.09 -32.23 9.26
C LEU A 346 -10.39 -33.52 9.71
N TRP A 347 -9.10 -33.67 9.40
CA TRP A 347 -8.34 -34.86 9.80
C TRP A 347 -8.13 -34.97 11.30
N MET A 348 -8.06 -33.85 12.03
CA MET A 348 -7.71 -33.85 13.45
C MET A 348 -8.94 -33.90 14.38
N ASN A 349 -9.86 -32.94 14.23
CA ASN A 349 -10.85 -32.65 15.28
C ASN A 349 -12.29 -32.74 14.78
N ASN A 350 -12.56 -32.13 13.62
CA ASN A 350 -13.90 -31.70 13.23
C ASN A 350 -14.43 -32.40 11.97
N GLY A 351 -13.75 -33.45 11.48
CA GLY A 351 -14.21 -34.26 10.36
C GLY A 351 -15.04 -35.47 10.80
N PRO A 352 -15.75 -36.11 9.86
CA PRO A 352 -16.41 -37.39 10.08
C PRO A 352 -15.40 -38.46 10.55
N THR A 353 -15.87 -39.44 11.33
CA THR A 353 -15.01 -40.53 11.84
C THR A 353 -14.30 -41.32 10.73
N SER A 354 -14.89 -41.39 9.53
CA SER A 354 -14.29 -42.03 8.36
C SER A 354 -13.03 -41.33 7.83
N VAL A 355 -12.86 -40.04 8.12
CA VAL A 355 -11.76 -39.19 7.64
C VAL A 355 -10.80 -38.81 8.79
N ARG A 356 -11.29 -38.81 10.03
CA ARG A 356 -10.52 -38.38 11.20
C ARG A 356 -9.41 -39.38 11.55
N LEU A 357 -8.24 -38.85 11.87
CA LEU A 357 -7.08 -39.61 12.29
C LEU A 357 -7.25 -40.07 13.74
N SER A 358 -6.86 -41.32 13.99
CA SER A 358 -6.71 -41.84 15.34
C SER A 358 -5.56 -41.15 16.08
N SER A 359 -5.61 -41.11 17.41
CA SER A 359 -4.59 -40.46 18.24
C SER A 359 -3.17 -40.97 17.97
N TRP A 360 -3.02 -42.26 17.64
CA TRP A 360 -1.70 -42.82 17.32
C TRP A 360 -1.18 -42.36 15.95
N LYS A 361 -2.05 -42.21 14.94
CA LYS A 361 -1.69 -41.65 13.63
C LYS A 361 -1.32 -40.18 13.72
N VAL A 362 -2.00 -39.43 14.58
CA VAL A 362 -1.65 -38.03 14.88
C VAL A 362 -0.23 -37.94 15.48
N LYS A 363 0.06 -38.76 16.50
CA LYS A 363 1.41 -38.82 17.10
C LYS A 363 2.46 -39.22 16.06
N GLN A 364 2.16 -40.20 15.21
CA GLN A 364 3.05 -40.62 14.12
C GLN A 364 3.34 -39.47 13.14
N LEU A 365 2.33 -38.71 12.74
CA LEU A 365 2.48 -37.54 11.86
C LEU A 365 3.39 -36.48 12.49
N SER A 366 3.22 -36.20 13.79
CA SER A 366 4.08 -35.28 14.51
C SER A 366 5.52 -35.75 14.60
N LEU A 367 5.75 -37.04 14.87
CA LEU A 367 7.10 -37.62 14.85
C LEU A 367 7.73 -37.53 13.44
N ASN A 368 6.95 -37.75 12.39
CA ASN A 368 7.43 -37.60 11.01
C ASN A 368 7.84 -36.16 10.70
N LEU A 369 7.02 -35.18 11.11
CA LEU A 369 7.34 -33.74 10.97
C LEU A 369 8.59 -33.34 11.76
N GLU A 370 8.79 -33.89 12.96
CA GLU A 370 9.99 -33.66 13.77
C GLU A 370 11.24 -34.27 13.13
N LYS A 371 11.14 -35.48 12.57
CA LYS A 371 12.26 -36.15 11.88
C LYS A 371 12.76 -35.36 10.68
N ILE A 372 11.85 -34.82 9.86
CA ILE A 372 12.26 -34.03 8.68
C ILE A 372 12.74 -32.63 9.03
N ARG A 373 12.51 -32.15 10.27
CA ARG A 373 12.82 -30.78 10.70
C ARG A 373 14.29 -30.42 10.54
N SER A 374 15.19 -31.39 10.74
CA SER A 374 16.64 -31.21 10.55
C SER A 374 17.02 -31.06 9.07
N CYS A 375 16.24 -31.63 8.15
CA CYS A 375 16.48 -31.59 6.71
C CYS A 375 15.97 -30.30 6.04
N ILE A 376 15.27 -29.42 6.77
CA ILE A 376 14.72 -28.17 6.21
C ILE A 376 15.79 -27.09 6.19
N THR A 377 16.07 -26.57 4.99
CA THR A 377 17.04 -25.50 4.75
C THR A 377 16.56 -24.14 5.25
N ASN A 378 17.49 -23.18 5.32
CA ASN A 378 17.20 -21.81 5.76
C ASN A 378 16.38 -20.99 4.75
N ASP A 379 16.10 -21.53 3.55
CA ASP A 379 15.24 -20.88 2.55
C ASP A 379 13.77 -20.90 2.97
N PHE A 380 13.39 -21.82 3.86
CA PHE A 380 12.07 -21.87 4.45
C PHE A 380 12.00 -20.92 5.65
N ALA A 381 11.01 -20.03 5.65
CA ALA A 381 10.81 -19.04 6.71
C ALA A 381 10.62 -19.65 8.12
N ARG A 382 10.17 -20.91 8.20
CA ARG A 382 9.90 -21.64 9.46
C ARG A 382 10.25 -23.11 9.27
N LYS A 383 10.63 -23.77 10.37
CA LYS A 383 10.82 -25.23 10.39
C LYS A 383 9.51 -25.93 10.78
N PRO A 384 9.29 -27.19 10.33
CA PRO A 384 8.16 -28.00 10.74
C PRO A 384 8.03 -28.11 12.26
N ARG A 385 6.80 -28.07 12.72
CA ARG A 385 6.38 -28.27 14.11
C ARG A 385 5.39 -29.41 14.18
N ARG A 386 5.10 -29.87 15.39
CA ARG A 386 4.07 -30.85 15.69
C ARG A 386 2.73 -30.46 15.06
N ILE A 387 2.01 -31.43 14.50
CA ILE A 387 0.74 -31.16 13.81
C ILE A 387 -0.33 -30.64 14.76
N GLU A 388 -0.28 -30.99 16.04
CA GLU A 388 -1.21 -30.52 17.07
C GLU A 388 -1.13 -28.99 17.26
N GLU A 389 -0.03 -28.36 16.87
CA GLU A 389 0.13 -26.90 16.87
C GLU A 389 -0.47 -26.21 15.63
N TYR A 390 -1.13 -26.94 14.71
CA TYR A 390 -1.69 -26.36 13.50
C TYR A 390 -2.59 -25.12 13.69
N PRO A 391 -3.33 -24.92 14.82
CA PRO A 391 -4.10 -23.69 15.00
C PRO A 391 -3.21 -22.44 15.08
N ARG A 392 -1.94 -22.62 15.44
CA ARG A 392 -0.90 -21.57 15.55
C ARG A 392 0.04 -21.53 14.34
N PHE A 393 -0.20 -22.35 13.31
CA PHE A 393 0.62 -22.30 12.09
C PHE A 393 0.38 -21.00 11.34
N LYS A 394 1.45 -20.43 10.81
CA LYS A 394 1.39 -19.32 9.86
C LYS A 394 1.21 -19.87 8.45
N ALA A 395 0.77 -19.01 7.52
CA ALA A 395 0.54 -19.41 6.13
C ALA A 395 1.78 -20.06 5.47
N THR A 396 3.00 -19.62 5.83
CA THR A 396 4.24 -20.21 5.34
C THR A 396 4.43 -21.68 5.73
N GLU A 397 3.91 -22.09 6.89
CA GLU A 397 4.00 -23.47 7.36
C GLU A 397 2.97 -24.36 6.65
N PHE A 398 1.75 -23.85 6.44
CA PHE A 398 0.77 -24.52 5.59
C PHE A 398 1.26 -24.66 4.15
N ARG A 399 1.92 -23.63 3.60
CA ARG A 399 2.56 -23.68 2.28
C ARG A 399 3.64 -24.75 2.21
N GLN A 400 4.50 -24.82 3.23
CA GLN A 400 5.56 -25.83 3.31
C GLN A 400 4.97 -27.24 3.36
N LEU A 401 3.94 -27.44 4.19
CA LEU A 401 3.22 -28.71 4.28
C LEU A 401 2.59 -29.07 2.95
N LEU A 402 1.87 -28.15 2.32
CA LEU A 402 1.19 -28.41 1.06
C LEU A 402 2.17 -28.78 -0.05
N LEU A 403 3.21 -27.96 -0.28
CA LEU A 403 4.03 -28.07 -1.49
C LEU A 403 5.21 -29.05 -1.35
N TYR A 404 5.70 -29.29 -0.13
CA TYR A 404 6.98 -30.00 0.08
C TYR A 404 6.87 -31.17 1.04
N THR A 405 6.49 -30.93 2.29
CA THR A 405 6.64 -31.96 3.33
C THR A 405 5.45 -32.91 3.40
N GLY A 406 4.25 -32.44 3.06
CA GLY A 406 2.99 -33.19 3.11
C GLY A 406 3.00 -34.49 2.31
N PRO A 407 3.47 -34.52 1.05
CA PRO A 407 3.57 -35.75 0.26
C PRO A 407 4.37 -36.87 0.96
N ILE A 408 5.32 -36.50 1.82
CA ILE A 408 6.15 -37.46 2.54
C ILE A 408 5.47 -37.85 3.85
N VAL A 409 5.10 -36.87 4.68
CA VAL A 409 4.68 -37.13 6.06
C VAL A 409 3.24 -37.64 6.18
N LEU A 410 2.39 -37.35 5.20
CA LEU A 410 0.99 -37.79 5.17
C LEU A 410 0.81 -39.18 4.55
N LYS A 411 1.82 -39.67 3.81
CA LYS A 411 1.80 -40.99 3.19
C LYS A 411 1.75 -42.07 4.28
N ASN A 412 0.88 -43.05 4.10
CA ASN A 412 0.60 -44.12 5.07
C ASN A 412 0.00 -43.65 6.41
N VAL A 413 -0.31 -42.35 6.55
CA VAL A 413 -1.02 -41.79 7.71
C VAL A 413 -2.49 -41.56 7.35
N LEU A 414 -2.75 -40.81 6.28
CA LEU A 414 -4.09 -40.61 5.73
C LEU A 414 -4.63 -41.92 5.11
N SER A 415 -5.95 -42.00 4.91
CA SER A 415 -6.53 -43.03 4.03
C SER A 415 -6.11 -42.78 2.59
N ASP A 416 -6.15 -43.81 1.75
CA ASP A 416 -5.73 -43.70 0.34
C ASP A 416 -6.49 -42.61 -0.41
N ASP A 417 -7.81 -42.49 -0.19
CA ASP A 417 -8.64 -41.47 -0.83
C ASP A 417 -8.27 -40.05 -0.34
N CYS A 418 -8.13 -39.85 0.96
CA CYS A 418 -7.71 -38.56 1.52
C CYS A 418 -6.31 -38.16 1.02
N TYR A 419 -5.40 -39.13 0.88
CA TYR A 419 -4.07 -38.91 0.37
C TYR A 419 -4.10 -38.55 -1.14
N LYS A 420 -4.91 -39.25 -1.95
CA LYS A 420 -5.12 -38.91 -3.38
C LYS A 420 -5.69 -37.50 -3.56
N HIS A 421 -6.66 -37.10 -2.74
CA HIS A 421 -7.20 -35.74 -2.76
C HIS A 421 -6.12 -34.72 -2.38
N PHE A 422 -5.39 -34.95 -1.30
CA PHE A 422 -4.27 -34.08 -0.91
C PHE A 422 -3.21 -33.98 -2.03
N MET A 423 -2.85 -35.09 -2.67
CA MET A 423 -1.89 -35.10 -3.77
C MET A 423 -2.39 -34.34 -5.00
N SER A 424 -3.70 -34.41 -5.29
CA SER A 424 -4.33 -33.63 -6.36
C SER A 424 -4.19 -32.14 -6.10
N LEU A 425 -4.46 -31.67 -4.87
CA LEU A 425 -4.23 -30.28 -4.47
C LEU A 425 -2.74 -29.90 -4.51
N ASN A 426 -1.84 -30.77 -4.01
CA ASN A 426 -0.39 -30.55 -4.04
C ASN A 426 0.10 -30.30 -5.48
N ILE A 427 -0.22 -31.22 -6.40
CA ILE A 427 0.24 -31.16 -7.79
C ILE A 427 -0.35 -29.93 -8.49
N SER A 428 -1.65 -29.67 -8.30
CA SER A 428 -2.33 -28.48 -8.83
C SER A 428 -1.61 -27.19 -8.42
N MET A 429 -1.29 -27.06 -7.13
CA MET A 429 -0.66 -25.85 -6.60
C MET A 429 0.82 -25.74 -7.01
N ARG A 430 1.54 -26.86 -7.16
CA ARG A 430 2.90 -26.83 -7.71
C ARG A 430 2.91 -26.34 -9.16
N ILE A 431 1.93 -26.73 -9.97
CA ILE A 431 1.77 -26.24 -11.34
C ILE A 431 1.44 -24.75 -11.33
N LEU A 432 0.41 -24.34 -10.58
CA LEU A 432 -0.08 -22.94 -10.58
C LEU A 432 0.92 -21.92 -10.02
N LEU A 433 1.86 -22.36 -9.18
CA LEU A 433 2.87 -21.49 -8.54
C LEU A 433 4.23 -21.53 -9.24
N SER A 434 4.38 -22.29 -10.32
CA SER A 434 5.61 -22.39 -11.09
C SER A 434 5.41 -21.86 -12.50
N ASN A 435 6.22 -20.88 -12.89
CA ASN A 435 6.18 -20.33 -14.25
C ASN A 435 6.58 -21.39 -15.30
N ASP A 436 7.41 -22.35 -14.90
CA ASP A 436 7.96 -23.41 -15.76
C ASP A 436 6.91 -24.49 -16.12
N HIS A 437 5.72 -24.44 -15.53
CA HIS A 437 4.67 -25.46 -15.71
C HIS A 437 3.39 -24.88 -16.32
N SER A 438 3.48 -23.73 -16.99
CA SER A 438 2.34 -23.05 -17.61
C SER A 438 1.60 -23.90 -18.66
N GLU A 439 2.30 -24.84 -19.31
CA GLU A 439 1.68 -25.80 -20.25
C GLU A 439 0.69 -26.77 -19.57
N TYR A 440 0.85 -27.02 -18.26
CA TYR A 440 0.01 -27.92 -17.48
C TYR A 440 -1.18 -27.23 -16.80
N LEU A 441 -1.45 -25.95 -17.09
CA LEU A 441 -2.57 -25.22 -16.46
C LEU A 441 -3.92 -25.91 -16.67
N LYS A 442 -4.16 -26.48 -17.86
CA LYS A 442 -5.38 -27.26 -18.13
C LYS A 442 -5.46 -28.53 -17.27
N TYR A 443 -4.33 -29.16 -16.99
CA TYR A 443 -4.28 -30.34 -16.13
C TYR A 443 -4.49 -29.99 -14.65
N ALA A 444 -3.87 -28.90 -14.17
CA ALA A 444 -4.13 -28.36 -12.84
C ALA A 444 -5.61 -28.03 -12.61
N ALA A 445 -6.29 -27.47 -13.61
CA ALA A 445 -7.73 -27.23 -13.54
C ALA A 445 -8.54 -28.53 -13.36
N LYS A 446 -8.18 -29.61 -14.06
CA LYS A 446 -8.82 -30.93 -13.89
C LYS A 446 -8.57 -31.51 -12.50
N LEU A 447 -7.35 -31.40 -11.99
CA LEU A 447 -7.01 -31.85 -10.65
C LEU A 447 -7.76 -31.08 -9.56
N LEU A 448 -8.00 -29.77 -9.74
CA LEU A 448 -8.81 -28.97 -8.83
C LEU A 448 -10.31 -29.26 -8.90
N ASN A 449 -10.81 -29.74 -10.03
CA ASN A 449 -12.18 -30.24 -10.12
C ASN A 449 -12.33 -31.62 -9.46
N TYR A 450 -11.29 -32.45 -9.53
CA TYR A 450 -11.28 -33.75 -8.87
C TYR A 450 -11.11 -33.66 -7.34
N PHE A 451 -10.31 -32.69 -6.87
CA PHE A 451 -10.09 -32.40 -5.46
C PHE A 451 -11.34 -31.80 -4.79
#